data_AF-A0A6A0HL96-F1
#
_entry.id   AF-A0A6A0HL96-F1
#
_cell.length_a   1.000
_cell.length_b   1.000
_cell.length_c   1.000
_cell.angle_alpha   90.00
_cell.angle_beta   90.00
_cell.angle_gamma   90.00
#
_symmetry.space_group_name_H-M   'P 1'
#
loop_
_entity.id
_entity.type
_entity.pdbx_description
1 polymer ?
#
loop_
_entity_poly.entity_id
_entity_poly.type
_entity_poly.pdbx_seq_one_letter_code
_entity_poly.pdbx_strand_id
1 'polypeptide(L)' 'MYTVYRINANDLDNRFLKSLKALFKDKEIEIAISEAPQREDDETAYLLRSPENRERLLHAIENATRGRNMVTVEPDEWQ' A
#
# COMPACT_ATOMS: atom_id res chain seq x y z
N MET A 1 -14.11 1.16 19.48
CA MET A 1 -12.97 0.47 18.84
C MET A 1 -13.38 0.21 17.40
N TYR A 2 -12.67 0.79 16.45
CA TYR A 2 -12.91 0.63 15.01
C TYR A 2 -11.78 -0.24 14.46
N THR A 3 -12.13 -1.41 13.90
CA THR A 3 -11.16 -2.37 13.38
C THR A 3 -11.55 -2.71 11.96
N VAL A 4 -10.61 -2.51 11.03
CA VAL A 4 -10.81 -2.82 9.61
C VAL A 4 -10.06 -4.12 9.29
N TYR A 5 -10.81 -5.14 8.89
CA TYR A 5 -10.24 -6.37 8.36
C TYR A 5 -10.23 -6.30 6.84
N ARG A 6 -9.08 -6.56 6.22
CA ARG A 6 -8.98 -6.79 4.77
C ARG A 6 -8.62 -8.25 4.56
N ILE A 7 -9.53 -9.00 3.96
CA ILE A 7 -9.46 -10.45 3.84
C ILE A 7 -9.93 -10.87 2.45
N ASN A 8 -9.40 -11.97 1.92
CA ASN A 8 -9.95 -12.57 0.72
C ASN A 8 -11.34 -13.15 1.05
N ALA A 9 -12.30 -13.04 0.13
CA ALA A 9 -13.65 -13.57 0.37
C ALA A 9 -13.66 -15.08 0.68
N ASN A 10 -12.71 -15.85 0.11
CA ASN A 10 -12.58 -17.28 0.36
C ASN A 10 -12.11 -17.61 1.78
N ASP A 11 -11.45 -16.68 2.46
CA ASP A 11 -10.99 -16.85 3.84
C ASP A 11 -12.07 -16.44 4.87
N LEU A 12 -13.22 -15.94 4.41
CA LEU A 12 -14.36 -15.63 5.26
C LEU A 12 -15.08 -16.92 5.69
N ASP A 13 -14.55 -17.57 6.71
CA ASP A 13 -15.01 -18.88 7.18
C ASP A 13 -15.67 -18.85 8.58
N ASN A 14 -16.14 -20.02 9.02
CA ASN A 14 -16.75 -20.19 10.33
C ASN A 14 -15.78 -19.92 11.50
N ARG A 15 -14.46 -20.05 11.30
CA ARG A 15 -13.47 -19.75 12.33
C ARG A 15 -13.36 -18.24 12.51
N PHE A 16 -13.32 -17.48 11.42
CA PHE A 16 -13.34 -16.01 11.45
C PHE A 16 -14.59 -15.49 12.18
N LEU A 17 -15.77 -16.00 11.82
CA LEU A 17 -17.03 -15.59 12.47
C LEU A 17 -17.06 -15.91 13.97
N LYS A 18 -16.48 -17.02 14.40
CA LYS A 18 -16.36 -17.37 15.83
C LYS A 18 -15.45 -16.37 16.57
N SER A 19 -14.31 -16.02 15.98
CA SER A 19 -13.39 -15.04 16.55
C SER A 19 -14.03 -13.65 16.66
N LEU A 20 -14.77 -13.23 15.63
CA LEU A 20 -15.49 -11.95 15.64
C LEU A 20 -16.52 -11.88 16.79
N LYS A 21 -17.33 -12.94 16.95
CA LYS A 21 -18.32 -13.04 18.03
C LYS A 21 -17.70 -13.04 19.43
N ALA A 22 -16.53 -13.68 19.58
CA ALA A 22 -15.81 -13.69 20.85
C ALA A 22 -15.28 -12.29 21.21
N LEU A 23 -14.75 -11.55 20.23
CA LEU A 23 -14.16 -10.23 20.44
C LEU A 23 -15.21 -9.14 20.75
N PHE A 24 -16.37 -9.21 20.11
CA PHE A 24 -17.46 -8.24 20.24
C PHE A 24 -18.66 -8.78 21.02
N LYS A 25 -18.42 -9.71 21.96
CA LYS A 25 -19.48 -10.33 22.76
C LYS A 25 -20.41 -9.28 23.37
N ASP A 26 -21.71 -9.50 23.23
CA ASP A 26 -22.81 -8.67 23.75
C ASP A 26 -22.83 -7.21 23.22
N LYS A 27 -22.14 -6.95 22.10
CA LYS A 27 -22.14 -5.64 21.42
C LYS A 27 -22.87 -5.74 20.08
N GLU A 28 -23.60 -4.68 19.75
CA GLU A 28 -24.10 -4.47 18.40
C GLU A 28 -22.92 -4.12 17.49
N ILE A 29 -22.86 -4.74 16.31
CA ILE A 29 -21.81 -4.54 15.32
C ILE A 29 -22.42 -4.25 13.96
N GLU A 30 -21.79 -3.34 13.22
CA GLU A 30 -22.08 -3.08 11.82
C GLU A 30 -20.98 -3.75 10.96
N ILE A 31 -21.37 -4.44 9.89
CA ILE A 31 -20.45 -5.03 8.91
C ILE A 31 -20.74 -4.41 7.55
N ALA A 32 -19.80 -3.59 7.06
CA ALA A 32 -19.82 -3.06 5.70
C ALA A 32 -18.89 -3.89 4.81
N ILE A 33 -19.41 -4.43 3.71
CA ILE A 33 -18.65 -5.23 2.73
C ILE A 33 -18.55 -4.42 1.43
N SER A 34 -17.33 -4.23 0.96
CA SER A 34 -17.05 -3.68 -0.36
C SER A 34 -15.94 -4.48 -1.03
N GLU A 35 -15.87 -4.42 -2.36
CA GLU A 35 -14.66 -4.84 -3.04
C GLU A 35 -13.51 -3.98 -2.53
N ALA A 36 -12.52 -4.61 -1.92
CA ALA A 36 -11.37 -3.88 -1.43
C ALA A 36 -10.60 -3.35 -2.66
N PRO A 37 -10.40 -2.03 -2.81
CA PRO A 37 -9.63 -1.48 -3.92
C PRO A 37 -8.28 -2.17 -3.92
N GLN A 38 -7.87 -2.75 -5.05
CA GLN A 38 -6.64 -3.54 -5.16
C GLN A 38 -5.52 -2.83 -4.40
N ARG A 39 -4.96 -3.47 -3.36
CA ARG A 39 -3.91 -2.89 -2.50
C ARG A 39 -2.57 -3.03 -3.16
N GLU A 40 -2.58 -2.74 -4.43
CA GLU A 40 -1.43 -2.45 -5.23
C GLU A 40 -2.00 -1.27 -6.00
N ASP A 41 -1.98 -0.09 -5.39
CA ASP A 41 -1.73 1.08 -6.22
C ASP A 41 -0.47 0.66 -6.95
N ASP A 42 -0.61 0.26 -8.21
CA ASP A 42 0.52 -0.20 -9.01
C ASP A 42 1.50 0.97 -8.97
N GLU A 43 2.49 0.88 -8.09
CA GLU A 43 3.38 2.00 -7.78
C GLU A 43 4.11 2.40 -9.06
N THR A 44 4.33 1.43 -9.95
CA THR A 44 4.83 1.66 -11.30
C THR A 44 3.82 2.46 -12.12
N ALA A 45 2.54 2.07 -12.17
CA ALA A 45 1.51 2.85 -12.84
C ALA A 45 1.35 4.25 -12.25
N TYR A 46 1.44 4.42 -10.92
CA TYR A 46 1.40 5.71 -10.25
C TYR A 46 2.60 6.59 -10.64
N LEU A 47 3.81 6.05 -10.55
CA LEU A 47 5.04 6.76 -10.94
C LEU A 47 5.08 7.07 -12.44
N LEU A 48 4.48 6.23 -13.28
CA LEU A 48 4.42 6.43 -14.73
C LEU A 48 3.16 7.19 -15.20
N ARG A 49 2.27 7.61 -14.29
CA ARG A 49 0.96 8.18 -14.64
C ARG A 49 1.06 9.51 -15.41
N SER A 50 2.01 10.36 -15.05
CA SER A 50 2.26 11.66 -15.71
C SER A 50 3.38 11.52 -16.75
N PRO A 51 3.22 12.06 -17.97
CA PRO A 51 4.29 12.06 -18.98
C PRO A 51 5.59 12.70 -18.47
N GLU A 52 5.47 13.80 -17.74
CA GLU A 52 6.60 14.56 -17.18
C GLU A 52 7.31 13.75 -16.07
N ASN A 53 6.55 13.11 -15.18
CA ASN A 53 7.12 12.30 -14.11
C ASN A 53 7.80 11.04 -14.68
N ARG A 54 7.18 10.42 -15.69
CA ARG A 54 7.74 9.29 -16.42
C ARG A 54 9.08 9.65 -17.08
N GLU A 55 9.16 10.75 -17.80
CA GLU A 55 10.40 11.18 -18.46
C GLU A 55 11.52 11.44 -17.44
N ARG A 56 11.20 12.17 -16.37
CA ARG A 56 12.16 12.47 -15.29
C ARG A 56 12.67 11.20 -14.62
N LEU A 57 11.78 10.24 -14.34
CA LEU A 57 12.14 8.97 -13.70
C LEU A 57 13.04 8.13 -14.60
N LEU A 58 12.71 7.99 -15.89
CA LEU A 58 13.51 7.23 -16.84
C LEU A 58 14.91 7.84 -17.02
N HIS A 59 15.01 9.16 -17.09
CA HIS A 59 16.30 9.86 -17.16
C HIS A 59 17.13 9.69 -15.88
N ALA A 60 16.49 9.71 -14.69
CA ALA A 60 17.16 9.45 -13.42
C ALA A 60 17.70 8.02 -13.34
N ILE A 61 16.92 7.02 -13.79
CA ILE A 61 17.35 5.62 -13.88
C ILE A 61 18.56 5.47 -14.81
N GLU A 62 18.56 6.14 -15.96
CA GLU A 62 19.68 6.12 -16.91
C GLU A 62 20.96 6.72 -16.28
N ASN A 63 20.84 7.87 -15.61
CA ASN A 63 21.94 8.52 -14.92
C ASN A 63 22.53 7.62 -13.83
N ALA A 64 21.69 7.02 -12.99
CA ALA A 64 22.11 6.09 -11.94
C ALA A 64 22.83 4.86 -12.53
N THR A 65 22.27 4.26 -13.58
CA THR A 65 22.84 3.08 -14.25
C THR A 65 24.21 3.39 -14.88
N ARG A 66 24.40 4.61 -15.40
CA ARG A 66 25.65 5.05 -16.04
C ARG A 66 26.61 5.75 -15.07
N GLY A 67 26.26 5.89 -13.79
CA GLY A 67 27.03 6.64 -12.80
C GLY A 67 27.24 8.12 -13.15
N ARG A 68 26.30 8.74 -13.88
CA ARG A 68 26.37 10.15 -14.28
C ARG A 68 25.57 11.02 -13.32
N ASN A 69 26.03 12.24 -13.07
CA ASN A 69 25.33 13.24 -12.25
C ASN A 69 24.96 12.74 -10.85
N MET A 70 25.78 11.84 -10.28
CA MET A 70 25.59 11.32 -8.93
C MET A 70 26.16 12.31 -7.92
N VAL A 71 25.39 12.62 -6.89
CA VAL A 71 25.83 13.39 -5.72
C VAL A 71 25.72 12.46 -4.52
N THR A 72 26.84 12.23 -3.84
CA THR A 72 26.85 11.53 -2.55
C THR A 72 26.57 12.55 -1.47
N VAL A 73 25.61 12.26 -0.61
CA VAL A 73 25.30 13.07 0.57
C VAL A 73 25.51 12.20 1.80
N GLU A 74 26.19 12.73 2.81
CA GLU A 74 26.32 12.06 4.09
C GLU A 74 25.02 12.28 4.88
N PRO A 75 24.38 11.24 5.44
CA PRO A 75 23.10 11.38 6.15
C PRO A 75 23.10 12.42 7.29
N ASP A 76 24.26 12.69 7.88
CA ASP A 76 24.45 13.62 8.99
C ASP A 76 24.40 15.11 8.58
N GLU A 77 24.37 15.43 7.28
CA GLU A 77 24.31 16.80 6.76
C GLU A 77 22.89 17.40 6.74
N TRP A 78 21.89 16.66 7.23
CA TRP A 78 20.46 17.03 7.16
C TRP A 78 19.83 17.33 8.54
N GLN A 79 20.64 17.71 9.54
CA GLN A 79 20.15 18.18 10.86
C GLN A 79 19.86 19.68 10.88
#